data_AF-A0A660A7V9-F1
#
_entry.id   AF-A0A660A7V9-F1
#
_cell.length_a   1.000
_cell.length_b   1.000
_cell.length_c   1.000
_cell.angle_alpha   90.00
_cell.angle_beta   90.00
_cell.angle_gamma   90.00
#
_symmetry.space_group_name_H-M   'P 1'
#
loop_
_entity.id
_entity.type
_entity.pdbx_description
1 polymer ?
#
loop_
_entity_poly.entity_id
_entity_poly.type
_entity_poly.pdbx_seq_one_letter_code
_entity_poly.pdbx_strand_id
1 'polypeptide(L)'
;DGTITESEPLANVPDFTALDNHLKLVQVGTQTVFEQTPVELAEQGVVFTDFHSALEEIPELIEKFFMSSVKYDDDKLPASHTAYFNSGAVLYIPDNVEITEPIEGIFYQDSDSDVPFNKHILIIVGENSKINYLERFESRGEGRAKATA
;
A
#
# COMPACT_ATOMS: atom_id res chain seq x y z
N ASP A 1 -27.98 25.25 -1.77
CA ASP A 1 -27.18 26.48 -1.61
C ASP A 1 -25.72 26.10 -1.36
N GLY A 2 -25.09 25.44 -2.35
CA GLY A 2 -23.86 24.64 -2.23
C GLY A 2 -22.63 25.33 -1.63
N THR A 3 -22.67 25.57 -0.33
CA THR A 3 -21.54 25.92 0.50
C THR A 3 -20.85 24.63 0.90
N ILE A 4 -19.65 24.43 0.35
CA ILE A 4 -18.71 23.45 0.88
C ILE A 4 -18.20 24.07 2.17
N THR A 5 -18.70 23.59 3.30
CA THR A 5 -18.09 23.92 4.60
C THR A 5 -16.82 23.10 4.71
N GLU A 6 -15.67 23.77 4.72
CA GLU A 6 -14.41 23.15 5.11
C GLU A 6 -14.58 22.56 6.52
N SER A 7 -14.37 21.25 6.65
CA SER A 7 -14.38 20.58 7.94
C SER A 7 -13.18 21.04 8.75
N GLU A 8 -13.40 21.54 9.97
CA GLU A 8 -12.31 21.93 10.85
C GLU A 8 -11.36 20.74 11.08
N PRO A 9 -10.03 20.94 10.98
CA PRO A 9 -9.07 19.88 11.17
C PRO A 9 -9.16 19.36 12.62
N LEU A 10 -9.58 18.10 12.76
CA LEU A 10 -9.49 17.38 14.02
C LEU A 10 -8.00 17.28 14.38
N ALA A 11 -7.61 17.81 15.54
CA ALA A 11 -6.22 17.94 16.01
C ALA A 11 -5.36 16.64 16.04
N ASN A 12 -5.94 15.48 15.70
CA ASN A 12 -5.27 14.19 15.64
C ASN A 12 -5.18 13.58 14.22
N VAL A 13 -5.58 14.30 13.17
CA VAL A 13 -5.39 13.87 11.78
C VAL A 13 -4.31 14.75 11.16
N PRO A 14 -3.12 14.21 10.82
CA PRO A 14 -2.12 14.95 10.08
C PRO A 14 -2.73 15.52 8.79
N ASP A 15 -2.45 16.80 8.50
CA ASP A 15 -2.89 17.45 7.26
C ASP A 15 -2.12 16.87 6.06
N PHE A 16 -2.75 15.97 5.31
CA PHE A 16 -2.15 15.26 4.17
C PHE A 16 -2.09 16.09 2.88
N THR A 17 -2.53 17.35 2.92
CA THR A 17 -2.38 18.32 1.82
C THR A 17 -1.09 19.14 1.95
N ALA A 18 -0.35 18.98 3.05
CA ALA A 18 0.84 19.79 3.36
C ALA A 18 2.18 19.18 2.90
N LEU A 19 2.19 17.95 2.35
CA LEU A 19 3.39 17.31 1.79
C LEU A 19 3.13 17.02 0.30
N ASP A 20 3.50 17.96 -0.55
CA ASP A 20 3.11 17.94 -1.97
C ASP A 20 3.89 16.96 -2.85
N ASN A 21 4.95 16.28 -2.35
CA ASN A 21 5.79 15.41 -3.19
C ASN A 21 6.54 14.29 -2.44
N HIS A 22 5.85 13.42 -1.70
CA HIS A 22 6.41 12.18 -1.15
C HIS A 22 5.82 10.92 -1.82
N LEU A 23 6.42 9.76 -1.56
CA LEU A 23 5.91 8.47 -2.04
C LEU A 23 4.56 8.16 -1.39
N LYS A 24 3.53 8.00 -2.21
CA LYS A 24 2.16 7.76 -1.73
C LYS A 24 1.39 6.84 -2.65
N LEU A 25 0.70 5.87 -2.06
CA LEU A 25 -0.21 4.97 -2.75
C LEU A 25 -1.53 4.88 -1.98
N VAL A 26 -2.64 4.98 -2.71
CA VAL A 26 -3.99 4.86 -2.15
C VAL A 26 -4.76 3.77 -2.88
N GLN A 27 -5.29 2.81 -2.11
CA GLN A 27 -6.18 1.76 -2.60
C GLN A 27 -7.54 1.82 -1.91
N VAL A 28 -8.60 1.57 -2.68
CA VAL A 28 -9.97 1.39 -2.18
C VAL A 28 -10.48 0.03 -2.67
N GLY A 29 -10.75 -0.88 -1.74
CA GLY A 29 -11.02 -2.27 -2.07
C GLY A 29 -9.85 -2.88 -2.83
N THR A 30 -10.09 -3.35 -4.05
CA THR A 30 -9.06 -3.96 -4.91
C THR A 30 -8.45 -3.00 -5.92
N GLN A 31 -8.82 -1.71 -5.88
CA GLN A 31 -8.46 -0.73 -6.92
C GLN A 31 -7.47 0.27 -6.38
N THR A 32 -6.39 0.49 -7.14
CA THR A 32 -5.48 1.62 -6.91
C THR A 32 -6.11 2.88 -7.49
N VAL A 33 -6.28 3.90 -6.65
CA VAL A 33 -6.93 5.16 -7.04
C VAL A 33 -5.94 6.32 -7.10
N PHE A 34 -4.75 6.15 -6.54
CA PHE A 34 -3.70 7.15 -6.55
C PHE A 34 -2.33 6.49 -6.36
N GLU A 35 -1.37 6.88 -7.18
CA GLU A 35 0.05 6.57 -7.03
C GLU A 35 0.87 7.83 -7.28
N GLN A 36 1.86 8.07 -6.44
CA GLN A 36 2.78 9.19 -6.56
C GLN A 36 4.19 8.73 -6.19
N THR A 37 5.11 8.96 -7.11
CA THR A 37 6.52 8.74 -6.94
C THR A 37 7.27 10.00 -7.40
N PRO A 38 8.00 10.68 -6.50
CA PRO A 38 8.86 11.79 -6.89
C PRO A 38 9.84 11.38 -7.99
N VAL A 39 10.04 12.24 -8.99
CA VAL A 39 10.88 11.94 -10.17
C VAL A 39 12.28 11.54 -9.75
N GLU A 40 12.83 12.22 -8.75
CA GLU A 40 14.18 11.97 -8.23
C GLU A 40 14.33 10.58 -7.61
N LEU A 41 13.25 10.03 -7.04
CA LEU A 41 13.22 8.68 -6.47
C LEU A 41 12.99 7.63 -7.57
N ALA A 42 12.12 7.93 -8.54
CA ALA A 42 11.94 7.08 -9.71
C ALA A 42 13.25 6.92 -10.51
N GLU A 43 13.99 8.01 -10.72
CA GLU A 43 15.30 8.00 -11.38
C GLU A 43 16.36 7.21 -10.61
N GLN A 44 16.23 7.12 -9.29
CA GLN A 44 17.06 6.25 -8.44
C GLN A 44 16.65 4.78 -8.49
N GLY A 45 15.54 4.44 -9.15
CA GLY A 45 15.02 3.07 -9.27
C GLY A 45 14.09 2.65 -8.15
N VAL A 46 13.57 3.60 -7.37
CA VAL A 46 12.54 3.32 -6.35
C VAL A 46 11.22 3.02 -7.05
N VAL A 47 10.56 1.94 -6.62
CA VAL A 47 9.24 1.53 -7.13
C VAL A 47 8.26 1.48 -5.97
N PHE A 48 7.12 2.16 -6.10
CA PHE A 48 6.00 2.03 -5.18
C PHE A 48 4.68 2.02 -5.96
N THR A 49 4.16 0.83 -6.19
CA THR A 49 3.00 0.60 -7.05
C THR A 49 2.20 -0.61 -6.57
N ASP A 50 1.04 -0.86 -7.15
CA ASP A 50 0.26 -2.05 -6.85
C ASP A 50 0.89 -3.36 -7.36
N PHE A 51 0.37 -4.48 -6.85
CA PHE A 51 0.90 -5.79 -7.20
C PHE A 51 0.82 -6.14 -8.68
N HIS A 52 -0.18 -5.64 -9.40
CA HIS A 52 -0.33 -5.95 -10.82
C HIS A 52 0.76 -5.23 -11.63
N SER A 53 0.94 -3.94 -11.39
CA SER A 53 2.00 -3.13 -12.01
C SER A 53 3.39 -3.66 -11.64
N ALA A 54 3.60 -4.04 -10.38
CA ALA A 54 4.89 -4.56 -9.92
C ALA A 54 5.30 -5.89 -10.59
N LEU A 55 4.33 -6.73 -10.97
CA LEU A 55 4.58 -7.95 -11.74
C LEU A 55 5.09 -7.64 -13.16
N GLU A 56 4.78 -6.47 -13.71
CA GLU A 56 5.27 -6.04 -15.02
C GLU A 56 6.61 -5.29 -14.89
N GLU A 57 6.75 -4.44 -13.87
CA GLU A 57 7.91 -3.57 -13.68
C GLU A 57 9.14 -4.29 -13.10
N ILE A 58 8.93 -5.17 -12.11
CA ILE A 58 10.00 -5.85 -11.37
C ILE A 58 9.74 -7.35 -11.15
N PRO A 59 9.36 -8.12 -12.20
CA PRO A 59 8.93 -9.52 -12.09
C PRO A 59 9.91 -10.42 -11.34
N GLU A 60 11.22 -10.25 -11.60
CA GLU A 60 12.26 -11.06 -10.96
C GLU A 60 12.33 -10.86 -9.44
N LEU A 61 12.09 -9.62 -8.97
CA LEU A 61 12.04 -9.32 -7.55
C LEU A 61 10.78 -9.88 -6.91
N ILE A 62 9.64 -9.79 -7.60
CA ILE A 62 8.39 -10.39 -7.11
C ILE A 62 8.56 -11.91 -6.99
N GLU A 63 9.05 -12.59 -8.02
CA GLU A 63 9.27 -14.04 -8.00
C GLU A 63 10.19 -14.46 -6.85
N LYS A 64 11.26 -13.69 -6.61
CA LYS A 64 12.25 -13.99 -5.57
C LYS A 64 11.72 -13.79 -4.15
N PHE A 65 10.95 -12.73 -3.92
CA PHE A 65 10.60 -12.29 -2.56
C PHE A 65 9.15 -12.55 -2.17
N PHE A 66 8.24 -12.69 -3.12
CA PHE A 66 6.83 -12.95 -2.83
C PHE A 66 6.67 -14.26 -2.06
N MET A 67 6.04 -14.19 -0.88
CA MET A 67 5.81 -15.32 0.03
C MET A 67 7.10 -16.08 0.44
N SER A 68 8.26 -15.41 0.37
CA SER A 68 9.54 -15.97 0.82
C SER A 68 9.71 -15.93 2.35
N SER A 69 9.08 -14.95 3.01
CA SER A 69 9.21 -14.71 4.46
C SER A 69 8.24 -15.53 5.30
N VAL A 70 7.08 -15.89 4.75
CA VAL A 70 6.08 -16.78 5.37
C VAL A 70 5.75 -17.82 4.32
N LYS A 71 6.02 -19.10 4.59
CA LYS A 71 5.80 -20.11 3.56
C LYS A 71 4.32 -20.43 3.48
N TYR A 72 3.83 -20.58 2.26
CA TYR A 72 2.43 -20.93 2.01
C TYR A 72 2.04 -22.29 2.58
N ASP A 73 3.00 -23.20 2.83
CA ASP A 73 2.78 -24.54 3.37
C ASP A 73 2.90 -24.62 4.90
N ASP A 74 3.16 -23.50 5.58
CA ASP A 74 3.29 -23.48 7.05
C ASP A 74 1.94 -23.68 7.77
N ASP A 75 0.83 -23.16 7.23
CA ASP A 75 -0.53 -23.33 7.79
C ASP A 75 -1.62 -22.99 6.74
N LYS A 76 -2.89 -23.27 7.04
CA LYS A 76 -4.06 -22.97 6.20
C LYS A 76 -4.26 -21.47 5.97
N LEU A 77 -3.94 -20.63 6.96
CA LEU A 77 -4.14 -19.18 6.87
C LEU A 77 -3.15 -18.52 5.87
N PRO A 78 -1.83 -18.77 5.92
CA PRO A 78 -0.89 -18.35 4.88
C PRO A 78 -1.27 -18.86 3.49
N ALA A 79 -1.62 -20.14 3.34
CA ALA A 79 -2.03 -20.71 2.06
C ALA A 79 -3.24 -19.97 1.45
N SER A 80 -4.28 -19.73 2.26
CA SER A 80 -5.47 -18.97 1.85
C SER A 80 -5.12 -17.53 1.51
N HIS A 81 -4.28 -16.86 2.31
CA HIS A 81 -3.88 -15.50 2.03
C HIS A 81 -3.12 -15.38 0.70
N THR A 82 -2.16 -16.27 0.44
CA THR A 82 -1.45 -16.33 -0.84
C THR A 82 -2.38 -16.54 -2.03
N ALA A 83 -3.41 -17.38 -1.86
CA ALA A 83 -4.36 -17.67 -2.94
C ALA A 83 -5.38 -16.55 -3.19
N TYR A 84 -5.74 -15.77 -2.16
CA TYR A 84 -6.90 -14.88 -2.19
C TYR A 84 -6.60 -13.41 -1.86
N PHE A 85 -5.33 -12.98 -1.77
CA PHE A 85 -5.02 -11.56 -1.65
C PHE A 85 -5.52 -10.80 -2.89
N ASN A 86 -6.08 -9.61 -2.66
CA ASN A 86 -6.72 -8.83 -3.71
C ASN A 86 -6.60 -7.31 -3.53
N SER A 87 -5.95 -6.88 -2.44
CA SER A 87 -5.44 -5.53 -2.24
C SER A 87 -3.98 -5.67 -1.87
N GLY A 88 -3.14 -4.77 -2.36
CA GLY A 88 -1.74 -4.83 -2.03
C GLY A 88 -0.86 -3.90 -2.83
N ALA A 89 0.30 -3.60 -2.26
CA ALA A 89 1.30 -2.77 -2.85
C ALA A 89 2.70 -3.38 -2.69
N VAL A 90 3.57 -3.03 -3.62
CA VAL A 90 4.98 -3.38 -3.60
C VAL A 90 5.80 -2.11 -3.48
N LEU A 91 6.66 -2.07 -2.48
CA LEU A 91 7.66 -1.03 -2.30
C LEU A 91 9.05 -1.65 -2.47
N TYR A 92 9.79 -1.19 -3.48
CA TYR A 92 11.18 -1.57 -3.70
C TYR A 92 12.10 -0.35 -3.58
N ILE A 93 13.11 -0.48 -2.72
CA ILE A 93 14.16 0.51 -2.49
C ILE A 93 15.51 -0.12 -2.89
N PRO A 94 16.24 0.46 -3.87
CA PRO A 94 17.58 0.00 -4.26
C PRO A 94 18.60 0.15 -3.14
N ASP A 95 19.78 -0.45 -3.32
CA ASP A 95 20.90 -0.33 -2.39
C ASP A 95 21.39 1.13 -2.28
N ASN A 96 21.78 1.53 -1.07
CA ASN A 96 22.34 2.85 -0.74
C ASN A 96 21.36 4.04 -0.96
N VAL A 97 20.06 3.79 -0.95
CA VAL A 97 19.02 4.82 -1.05
C VAL A 97 18.45 5.12 0.35
N GLU A 98 18.58 6.36 0.82
CA GLU A 98 17.93 6.84 2.04
C GLU A 98 16.81 7.82 1.70
N ILE A 99 15.60 7.54 2.18
CA ILE A 99 14.42 8.39 2.02
C ILE A 99 14.02 8.91 3.40
N THR A 100 14.15 10.21 3.60
CA THR A 100 13.84 10.85 4.88
C THR A 100 12.36 11.08 5.08
N GLU A 101 11.65 11.38 3.99
CA GLU A 101 10.22 11.61 3.97
C GLU A 101 9.46 10.30 4.25
N PRO A 102 8.31 10.37 4.94
CA PRO A 102 7.50 9.19 5.16
C PRO A 102 6.92 8.67 3.83
N ILE A 103 7.02 7.37 3.61
CA ILE A 103 6.35 6.64 2.52
C ILE A 103 4.97 6.24 3.02
N GLU A 104 3.90 6.65 2.34
CA GLU A 104 2.54 6.46 2.82
C GLU A 104 1.75 5.46 1.96
N GLY A 105 1.34 4.35 2.57
CA GLY A 105 0.35 3.43 1.99
C GLY A 105 -1.00 3.59 2.68
N ILE A 106 -2.02 4.01 1.96
CA ILE A 106 -3.38 4.20 2.49
C ILE A 106 -4.30 3.17 1.85
N PHE A 107 -4.92 2.35 2.68
CA PHE A 107 -5.77 1.25 2.24
C PHE A 107 -7.15 1.37 2.86
N TYR A 108 -8.16 1.54 2.02
CA TYR A 108 -9.55 1.57 2.42
C TYR A 108 -10.21 0.23 2.13
N GLN A 109 -10.68 -0.46 3.17
CA GLN A 109 -11.65 -1.53 2.99
C GLN A 109 -12.99 -0.90 2.62
N ASP A 110 -13.59 -1.33 1.52
CA ASP A 110 -14.94 -0.95 1.13
C ASP A 110 -15.95 -1.82 1.90
N SER A 111 -16.59 -1.23 2.91
CA SER A 111 -17.59 -1.89 3.75
C SER A 111 -18.92 -2.13 3.04
N ASP A 112 -19.19 -1.40 1.95
CA ASP A 112 -20.40 -1.55 1.14
C ASP A 112 -20.24 -2.65 0.08
N SER A 113 -19.01 -3.15 -0.10
CA SER A 113 -18.69 -4.29 -0.96
C SER A 113 -18.77 -5.61 -0.20
N ASP A 114 -19.25 -6.66 -0.87
CA ASP A 114 -19.20 -8.05 -0.39
C ASP A 114 -17.89 -8.76 -0.75
N VAL A 115 -16.99 -8.08 -1.48
CA VAL A 115 -15.68 -8.61 -1.84
C VAL A 115 -14.82 -8.74 -0.57
N PRO A 116 -14.35 -9.95 -0.21
CA PRO A 116 -13.46 -10.12 0.92
C PRO A 116 -12.21 -9.27 0.76
N PHE A 117 -11.78 -8.56 1.80
CA PHE A 117 -10.62 -7.69 1.72
C PHE A 117 -9.39 -8.38 2.30
N ASN A 118 -8.48 -8.83 1.43
CA ASN A 118 -7.26 -9.52 1.81
C ASN A 118 -6.05 -8.70 1.34
N LYS A 119 -5.50 -7.88 2.25
CA LYS A 119 -4.38 -6.97 1.96
C LYS A 119 -3.02 -7.62 2.16
N HIS A 120 -2.15 -7.51 1.15
CA HIS A 120 -0.76 -7.94 1.23
C HIS A 120 0.19 -6.82 0.81
N ILE A 121 1.20 -6.52 1.63
CA ILE A 121 2.24 -5.53 1.29
C ILE A 121 3.58 -6.23 1.24
N LEU A 122 4.32 -6.01 0.15
CA LEU A 122 5.68 -6.50 -0.02
C LEU A 122 6.64 -5.31 -0.02
N ILE A 123 7.54 -5.27 0.97
CA ILE A 123 8.56 -4.23 1.09
C ILE A 123 9.93 -4.89 0.93
N ILE A 124 10.69 -4.45 -0.07
CA ILE A 124 12.02 -4.93 -0.40
C ILE A 124 12.98 -3.75 -0.26
N VAL A 125 13.91 -3.81 0.69
CA VAL A 125 14.86 -2.74 0.96
C VAL A 125 16.28 -3.24 0.75
N GLY A 126 17.01 -2.54 -0.12
CA GLY A 126 18.40 -2.81 -0.44
C GLY A 126 19.36 -2.59 0.73
N GLU A 127 20.59 -3.06 0.55
CA GLU A 127 21.65 -2.89 1.54
C GLU A 127 22.01 -1.42 1.72
N ASN A 128 22.35 -1.04 2.96
CA ASN A 128 22.71 0.33 3.33
C ASN A 128 21.63 1.38 3.03
N SER A 129 20.37 0.96 2.89
CA SER A 129 19.22 1.82 2.65
C SER A 129 18.41 2.05 3.92
N LYS A 130 17.66 3.16 3.97
CA LYS A 130 16.85 3.52 5.13
C LYS A 130 15.60 4.28 4.71
N ILE A 131 14.46 3.88 5.28
CA ILE A 131 13.15 4.45 4.98
C ILE A 131 12.30 4.58 6.23
N ASN A 132 11.26 5.40 6.15
CA ASN A 132 10.14 5.40 7.10
C ASN A 132 8.87 5.04 6.33
N TYR A 133 8.21 3.94 6.72
CA TYR A 133 6.95 3.51 6.12
C TYR A 133 5.79 3.73 7.08
N LEU A 134 4.72 4.38 6.59
CA LEU A 134 3.49 4.63 7.31
C LEU A 134 2.33 3.97 6.55
N GLU A 135 1.74 2.96 7.18
CA GLU A 135 0.52 2.34 6.70
C GLU A 135 -0.69 2.91 7.42
N ARG A 136 -1.72 3.27 6.66
CA ARG A 136 -3.06 3.59 7.17
C ARG A 136 -4.04 2.58 6.62
N PHE A 137 -4.80 1.98 7.52
CA PHE A 137 -5.84 1.02 7.18
C PHE A 137 -7.15 1.43 7.82
N GLU A 138 -8.15 1.71 6.99
CA GLU A 138 -9.45 2.23 7.41
C GLU A 138 -10.58 1.53 6.67
N SER A 139 -11.74 1.40 7.31
CA SER A 139 -12.96 0.92 6.64
C SER A 139 -13.80 2.13 6.23
N ARG A 140 -14.30 2.12 4.99
CA ARG A 140 -15.14 3.19 4.44
C ARG A 140 -16.45 2.59 3.94
N GLY A 141 -17.57 3.23 4.29
CA GLY A 141 -18.92 2.76 3.96
C GLY A 141 -19.77 2.54 5.20
N GLU A 142 -21.07 2.33 5.01
CA GLU A 142 -22.03 2.09 6.11
C GLU A 142 -22.41 0.61 6.24
N GLY A 143 -22.02 -0.21 5.27
CA GLY A 143 -22.21 -1.65 5.25
C GLY A 143 -21.61 -2.31 6.49
N ARG A 144 -22.41 -3.16 7.13
CA ARG A 144 -21.99 -3.97 8.29
C ARG A 144 -21.66 -5.40 7.90
N ALA A 145 -21.38 -5.65 6.61
CA ALA A 145 -21.14 -7.00 6.12
C ALA A 145 -19.94 -7.59 6.87
N LYS A 146 -20.20 -8.62 7.69
CA LYS A 146 -19.12 -9.40 8.30
C LYS A 146 -18.45 -10.16 7.15
N ALA A 147 -17.26 -9.72 6.75
CA ALA A 147 -16.38 -10.54 5.92
C ALA A 147 -16.08 -11.82 6.72
N THR A 148 -16.73 -12.93 6.35
CA THR A 148 -16.41 -14.24 6.91
C THR A 148 -15.14 -14.73 6.23
N ALA A 149 -14.14 -15.06 7.05
CA ALA A 149 -12.90 -15.73 6.66
C ALA A 149 -13.15 -17.15 6.13
#